data_AF-A0A1H0JAT5-F1
#
_entry.id   AF-A0A1H0JAT5-F1
#
_cell.length_a   1.000
_cell.length_b   1.000
_cell.length_c   1.000
_cell.angle_alpha   90.00
_cell.angle_beta   90.00
_cell.angle_gamma   90.00
#
_symmetry.space_group_name_H-M   'P 1'
#
loop_
_entity.id
_entity.type
_entity.pdbx_description
1 polymer ?
#
loop_
_entity_poly.entity_id
_entity_poly.type
_entity_poly.pdbx_seq_one_letter_code
_entity_poly.pdbx_strand_id
1 'polypeptide(L)'
;MDIKHEVTRTESSLLATFADYLGAQRLVDRMSDDGFPVESVRIVGDGVRTVEQVTGRLTRGRAALAGAASGAWFGVFIGLLFGLFSADTTWVWFVLISLVIGAFWGAVFGFVAHWSTRGRRDFSSVMSLEAQRYEVHVDRERAAEAARYVL
;
A
#
# COMPACT_ATOMS: atom_id res chain seq x y z
N MET A 1 -9.93 -7.02 -23.94
CA MET A 1 -8.46 -6.93 -23.83
C MET A 1 -8.07 -7.93 -22.76
N ASP A 2 -8.07 -9.21 -23.14
CA ASP A 2 -7.76 -10.35 -22.28
C ASP A 2 -6.25 -10.39 -22.05
N ILE A 3 -5.83 -10.06 -20.84
CA ILE A 3 -4.46 -10.37 -20.42
C ILE A 3 -4.46 -11.86 -20.10
N LYS A 4 -4.06 -12.66 -21.10
CA LYS A 4 -3.54 -14.01 -20.88
C LYS A 4 -2.32 -13.89 -19.97
N HIS A 5 -2.53 -13.96 -18.66
CA HIS A 5 -1.48 -14.37 -17.74
C HIS A 5 -1.26 -15.86 -17.93
N GLU A 6 -0.62 -16.21 -19.04
CA GLU A 6 -0.02 -17.52 -19.24
C GLU A 6 1.21 -17.53 -18.33
N VAL A 7 0.98 -17.74 -17.03
CA VAL A 7 2.04 -18.19 -16.14
C VAL A 7 2.49 -19.50 -16.76
N THR A 8 3.59 -19.47 -17.51
CA THR A 8 4.21 -20.67 -18.06
C THR A 8 4.34 -21.65 -16.91
N ARG A 9 3.45 -22.63 -16.86
CA ARG A 9 3.49 -23.69 -15.85
C ARG A 9 4.60 -24.63 -16.29
N THR A 10 5.84 -24.14 -16.29
CA THR A 10 7.00 -24.99 -16.22
C THR A 10 6.79 -25.85 -14.99
N GLU A 11 6.69 -27.16 -15.16
CA GLU A 11 6.54 -28.09 -14.05
C GLU A 11 7.63 -27.78 -13.02
N SER A 12 7.24 -27.28 -11.86
CA SER A 12 8.13 -27.05 -10.73
C SER A 12 8.05 -28.22 -9.76
N SER A 13 9.18 -28.55 -9.16
CA SER A 13 9.27 -29.38 -7.97
C SER A 13 9.49 -28.52 -6.74
N LEU A 14 8.79 -28.84 -5.65
CA LEU A 14 9.09 -28.28 -4.34
C LEU A 14 10.50 -28.71 -3.93
N LEU A 15 11.33 -27.74 -3.56
CA LEU A 15 12.70 -27.95 -3.08
C LEU A 15 12.75 -27.91 -1.55
N ALA A 16 12.19 -26.86 -0.95
CA ALA A 16 12.18 -26.66 0.50
C ALA A 16 11.01 -25.76 0.93
N THR A 17 10.63 -25.82 2.19
CA THR A 17 9.58 -24.99 2.79
C THR A 17 10.12 -24.28 4.03
N PHE A 18 9.77 -23.01 4.17
CA PHE A 18 10.22 -22.10 5.22
C PHE A 18 9.03 -21.42 5.89
N ALA A 19 9.16 -21.08 7.17
CA ALA A 19 8.14 -20.34 7.90
C ALA A 19 8.08 -18.86 7.50
N ASP A 20 9.20 -18.28 7.05
CA ASP A 20 9.32 -16.88 6.68
C ASP A 20 10.04 -16.70 5.34
N TYR A 21 9.84 -15.53 4.73
CA TYR A 21 10.42 -15.19 3.44
C TYR A 21 11.96 -15.11 3.49
N LEU A 22 12.54 -14.68 4.62
CA LEU A 22 13.98 -14.54 4.76
C LEU A 22 14.68 -15.90 4.72
N GLY A 23 14.07 -16.96 5.25
CA GLY A 23 14.56 -18.33 5.16
C GLY A 23 14.59 -18.81 3.71
N ALA A 24 13.50 -18.57 2.96
CA ALA A 24 13.44 -18.89 1.54
C ALA A 24 14.47 -18.10 0.74
N GLN A 25 14.61 -16.80 1.01
CA GLN A 25 15.60 -15.93 0.34
C GLN A 25 17.04 -16.40 0.61
N ARG A 26 17.39 -16.75 1.85
CA ARG A 26 18.71 -17.27 2.20
C ARG A 26 19.09 -18.55 1.45
N LEU A 27 18.11 -19.40 1.12
CA LEU A 27 18.36 -20.57 0.28
C LEU A 27 18.70 -20.14 -1.15
N VAL A 28 17.92 -19.22 -1.73
CA VAL A 28 18.16 -18.71 -3.08
C VAL A 28 19.50 -17.97 -3.17
N ASP A 29 19.86 -17.19 -2.16
CA ASP A 29 21.15 -16.49 -2.08
C ASP A 29 22.31 -17.49 -2.10
N ARG A 30 22.23 -18.56 -1.29
CA ARG A 30 23.26 -19.63 -1.30
C ARG A 30 23.36 -20.30 -2.67
N MET A 31 22.22 -20.59 -3.30
CA MET A 31 22.21 -21.15 -4.65
C MET A 31 22.88 -20.20 -5.65
N SER A 32 22.61 -18.89 -5.56
CA SER A 32 23.23 -17.86 -6.39
C SER A 32 24.73 -17.78 -6.18
N ASP A 33 25.20 -17.78 -4.93
CA ASP A 33 26.61 -17.70 -4.58
C ASP A 33 27.41 -18.90 -5.13
N ASP A 34 26.79 -20.08 -5.13
CA ASP A 34 27.35 -21.31 -5.68
C ASP A 34 27.16 -21.44 -7.21
N GLY A 35 26.66 -20.38 -7.87
CA GLY A 35 26.55 -20.29 -9.33
C GLY A 35 25.38 -21.06 -9.95
N PHE A 36 24.37 -21.44 -9.15
CA PHE A 36 23.16 -22.08 -9.67
C PHE A 36 22.32 -21.07 -10.48
N PRO A 37 21.70 -21.48 -11.61
CA PRO A 37 20.82 -20.63 -12.40
C PRO A 37 19.50 -20.33 -11.65
N VAL A 38 19.52 -19.27 -10.84
CA VAL A 38 18.40 -18.84 -9.99
C VAL A 38 17.17 -18.39 -10.78
N GLU A 39 17.30 -18.18 -12.09
CA GLU A 39 16.18 -17.90 -13.00
C GLU A 39 15.18 -19.07 -13.05
N SER A 40 15.63 -20.27 -12.69
CA SER A 40 14.80 -21.48 -12.58
C SER A 40 14.17 -21.69 -11.19
N VAL A 41 14.37 -20.74 -10.26
CA VAL A 41 13.91 -20.80 -8.88
C VAL A 41 12.75 -19.84 -8.65
N ARG A 42 11.74 -20.29 -7.92
CA ARG A 42 10.52 -19.53 -7.60
C ARG A 42 10.23 -19.61 -6.11
N ILE A 43 10.03 -18.48 -5.46
CA ILE A 43 9.52 -18.42 -4.08
C ILE A 43 8.00 -18.24 -4.14
N VAL A 44 7.26 -19.19 -3.59
CA VAL A 44 5.79 -19.23 -3.59
C VAL A 44 5.31 -19.08 -2.16
N GLY A 45 4.54 -18.05 -1.86
CA GLY A 45 3.82 -17.96 -0.59
C GLY A 45 2.60 -18.88 -0.62
N ASP A 46 2.56 -19.89 0.26
CA ASP A 46 1.42 -20.79 0.39
C ASP A 46 0.52 -20.39 1.57
N GLY A 47 -0.77 -20.68 1.45
CA GLY A 47 -1.74 -20.46 2.51
C GLY A 47 -1.98 -18.98 2.78
N VAL A 48 -1.91 -18.15 1.72
CA VAL A 48 -2.13 -16.71 1.81
C VAL A 48 -3.50 -16.44 2.41
N ARG A 49 -3.50 -15.77 3.55
CA ARG A 49 -4.70 -15.25 4.19
C ARG A 49 -4.74 -13.74 4.02
N THR A 50 -5.91 -13.24 3.70
CA THR A 50 -6.17 -11.80 3.72
C THR A 50 -6.67 -11.44 5.10
N VAL A 51 -5.89 -10.64 5.83
CA VAL A 51 -6.31 -10.12 7.14
C VAL A 51 -6.74 -8.67 6.96
N GLU A 52 -8.02 -8.39 7.25
CA GLU A 52 -8.59 -7.04 7.24
C GLU A 52 -8.60 -6.52 8.68
N GLN A 53 -7.58 -5.72 9.07
CA GLN A 53 -7.54 -5.18 10.42
C GLN A 53 -8.42 -3.93 10.52
N VAL A 54 -9.49 -4.03 11.29
CA VAL A 54 -10.43 -2.93 11.58
C VAL A 54 -9.74 -1.94 12.53
N THR A 55 -9.31 -0.80 12.01
CA THR A 55 -8.57 0.22 12.79
C THR A 55 -9.47 1.24 13.49
N GLY A 56 -10.75 1.31 13.12
CA GLY A 56 -11.73 2.17 13.78
C GLY A 56 -12.93 2.53 12.90
N ARG A 57 -13.86 3.30 13.47
CA ARG A 57 -15.05 3.81 12.77
C ARG A 57 -14.69 5.08 12.01
N LEU A 58 -14.85 5.05 10.69
CA LEU A 58 -14.73 6.26 9.88
C LEU A 58 -16.06 7.03 9.95
N THR A 59 -16.19 7.96 10.90
CA THR A 59 -17.40 8.77 11.04
C THR A 59 -17.37 9.97 10.09
N ARG A 60 -18.55 10.42 9.67
CA ARG A 60 -18.75 11.63 8.85
C ARG A 60 -18.04 12.86 9.45
N GLY A 61 -17.99 12.95 10.78
CA GLY A 61 -17.28 14.01 11.49
C GLY A 61 -15.77 13.96 11.31
N ARG A 62 -15.16 12.76 11.29
CA ARG A 62 -13.72 12.61 11.05
C ARG A 62 -13.34 12.98 9.61
N ALA A 63 -14.19 12.63 8.64
CA ALA A 63 -14.00 13.03 7.24
C ALA A 63 -14.14 14.55 7.04
N ALA A 64 -15.14 15.18 7.68
CA ALA A 64 -15.30 16.62 7.66
C ALA A 64 -14.12 17.34 8.33
N LEU A 65 -13.61 16.84 9.46
CA LEU A 65 -12.42 17.40 10.12
C LEU A 65 -11.16 17.28 9.25
N ALA A 66 -10.94 16.12 8.62
CA ALA A 66 -9.82 15.92 7.71
C ALA A 66 -9.90 16.87 6.50
N GLY A 67 -11.10 17.02 5.93
CA GLY A 67 -11.36 17.99 4.87
C GLY A 67 -11.18 19.44 5.33
N ALA A 68 -11.60 19.78 6.55
CA ALA A 68 -11.41 21.11 7.11
C ALA A 68 -9.93 21.44 7.27
N ALA A 69 -9.11 20.49 7.73
CA ALA A 69 -7.67 20.68 7.89
C ALA A 69 -6.97 20.91 6.55
N SER A 70 -7.27 20.10 5.53
CA SER A 70 -6.70 20.28 4.19
C SER A 70 -7.16 21.59 3.54
N GLY A 71 -8.44 21.93 3.69
CA GLY A 71 -9.01 23.17 3.22
C GLY A 71 -8.46 24.41 3.94
N ALA A 72 -8.22 24.34 5.25
CA ALA A 72 -7.61 25.42 6.03
C ALA A 72 -6.18 25.70 5.55
N TRP A 73 -5.38 24.65 5.33
CA TRP A 73 -4.03 24.81 4.79
C TRP A 73 -4.03 25.45 3.40
N PHE A 74 -4.91 24.98 2.51
CA PHE A 74 -5.07 25.59 1.18
C PHE A 74 -5.56 27.04 1.29
N GLY A 75 -6.50 27.32 2.19
CA GLY A 75 -6.98 28.67 2.50
C GLY A 75 -5.86 29.59 2.96
N VAL A 76 -5.01 29.16 3.89
CA VAL A 76 -3.82 29.90 4.34
C VAL A 76 -2.89 30.18 3.16
N PHE A 77 -2.61 29.18 2.31
CA PHE A 77 -1.78 29.37 1.12
C PHE A 77 -2.34 30.46 0.19
N ILE A 78 -3.62 30.39 -0.15
CA ILE A 78 -4.29 31.41 -0.97
C ILE A 78 -4.28 32.79 -0.30
N GLY A 79 -4.50 32.83 1.01
CA GLY A 79 -4.46 34.06 1.80
C GLY A 79 -3.10 34.72 1.82
N LEU A 80 -2.02 33.93 1.90
CA LEU A 80 -0.65 34.41 1.79
C LEU A 80 -0.34 34.92 0.39
N LEU A 81 -0.84 34.26 -0.66
CA LEU A 81 -0.71 34.75 -2.03
C LEU A 81 -1.37 36.12 -2.23
N PHE A 82 -2.59 36.32 -1.73
CA PHE A 82 -3.24 37.64 -1.77
C PHE A 82 -2.57 38.65 -0.82
N GLY A 83 -2.09 38.19 0.33
CA GLY A 83 -1.35 38.98 1.30
C GLY A 83 -0.06 39.58 0.74
N LEU A 84 0.63 38.86 -0.16
CA LEU A 84 1.84 39.35 -0.85
C LEU A 84 1.60 40.61 -1.70
N PHE A 85 0.38 40.81 -2.19
CA PHE A 85 -0.01 41.99 -2.98
C PHE A 85 -0.69 43.07 -2.14
N SER A 86 -0.83 42.88 -0.84
CA SER A 86 -1.51 43.79 0.07
C SER A 86 -0.50 44.69 0.79
N ALA A 87 -0.76 46.00 0.83
CA ALA A 87 -0.03 46.92 1.69
C ALA A 87 -0.58 46.88 3.12
N ASP A 88 0.29 47.09 4.11
CA ASP A 88 -0.01 47.17 5.53
C ASP A 88 -0.55 45.88 6.17
N THR A 89 -1.07 45.97 7.40
CA THR A 89 -1.51 44.81 8.22
C THR A 89 -2.71 44.04 7.63
N THR A 90 -3.26 44.51 6.51
CA THR A 90 -4.40 43.90 5.80
C THR A 90 -4.13 42.46 5.35
N TRP A 91 -2.86 42.07 5.13
CA TRP A 91 -2.48 40.69 4.78
C TRP A 91 -2.96 39.67 5.83
N VAL A 92 -3.00 40.05 7.11
CA VAL A 92 -3.47 39.18 8.20
C VAL A 92 -4.95 38.86 8.02
N TRP A 93 -5.76 39.85 7.62
CA TRP A 93 -7.18 39.65 7.35
C TRP A 93 -7.43 38.75 6.16
N PHE A 94 -6.65 38.89 5.08
CA PHE A 94 -6.77 37.99 3.94
C PHE A 94 -6.48 36.54 4.32
N VAL A 95 -5.45 36.29 5.13
CA VAL A 95 -5.12 34.95 5.64
C VAL A 95 -6.22 34.40 6.56
N LEU A 96 -6.76 35.21 7.46
CA LEU A 96 -7.83 34.76 8.36
C LEU A 96 -9.12 34.41 7.61
N ILE A 97 -9.55 35.28 6.69
CA ILE A 97 -10.77 35.06 5.91
C ILE A 97 -10.60 33.84 5.00
N SER A 98 -9.47 33.72 4.30
CA SER A 98 -9.21 32.59 3.42
C SER A 98 -9.07 31.28 4.19
N LEU A 99 -8.51 31.29 5.40
CA LEU A 99 -8.46 30.14 6.30
C LEU A 99 -9.87 29.67 6.67
N VAL A 100 -10.76 30.57 7.09
CA VAL A 100 -12.13 30.22 7.48
C VAL A 100 -12.93 29.67 6.29
N ILE A 101 -12.85 30.34 5.15
CA ILE A 101 -13.53 29.91 3.92
C ILE A 101 -12.96 28.57 3.44
N GLY A 102 -11.64 28.42 3.44
CA GLY A 102 -10.94 27.19 3.07
C GLY A 102 -11.32 26.03 3.98
N ALA A 103 -11.32 26.23 5.29
CA ALA A 103 -11.75 25.24 6.27
C ALA A 103 -13.20 24.82 6.08
N PHE A 104 -14.11 25.79 5.85
CA PHE A 104 -15.52 25.53 5.62
C PHE A 104 -15.74 24.69 4.35
N TRP A 105 -15.22 25.13 3.21
CA TRP A 105 -15.37 24.40 1.95
C TRP A 105 -14.63 23.06 1.98
N GLY A 106 -13.45 23.00 2.59
CA GLY A 106 -12.73 21.75 2.82
C GLY A 106 -13.53 20.76 3.65
N ALA A 107 -14.21 21.21 4.71
CA ALA A 107 -15.10 20.36 5.50
C ALA A 107 -16.28 19.84 4.68
N VAL A 108 -16.90 20.71 3.88
CA VAL A 108 -18.00 20.34 2.96
C VAL A 108 -17.53 19.31 1.94
N PHE A 109 -16.38 19.52 1.29
CA PHE A 109 -15.85 18.57 0.32
C PHE A 109 -15.42 17.25 0.98
N GLY A 110 -14.81 17.28 2.15
CA GLY A 110 -14.47 16.08 2.92
C GLY A 110 -15.71 15.27 3.31
N PHE A 111 -16.79 15.95 3.70
CA PHE A 111 -18.08 15.34 3.96
C PHE A 111 -18.71 14.75 2.68
N VAL A 112 -18.73 15.51 1.58
CA VAL A 112 -19.32 15.10 0.30
C VAL A 112 -18.53 13.93 -0.32
N ALA A 113 -17.21 13.94 -0.26
CA ALA A 113 -16.36 12.85 -0.73
C ALA A 113 -16.60 11.56 0.07
N HIS A 114 -16.79 11.67 1.38
CA HIS A 114 -17.17 10.54 2.22
C HIS A 114 -18.60 10.05 1.93
N TRP A 115 -19.51 10.97 1.60
CA TRP A 115 -20.89 10.62 1.24
C TRP A 115 -20.99 9.98 -0.15
N SER A 116 -20.24 10.47 -1.13
CA SER A 116 -20.22 9.95 -2.52
C SER A 116 -19.53 8.58 -2.62
N THR A 117 -18.55 8.30 -1.74
CA THR A 117 -17.97 6.96 -1.55
C THR A 117 -18.91 5.98 -0.85
N ARG A 118 -20.12 6.43 -0.49
CA ARG A 118 -21.31 5.60 -0.25
C ARG A 118 -21.15 4.55 0.85
N GLY A 119 -20.46 4.89 1.95
CA GLY A 119 -20.58 4.20 3.26
C GLY A 119 -20.64 2.66 3.22
N ARG A 120 -19.98 2.00 2.26
CA ARG A 120 -20.18 0.56 2.05
C ARG A 120 -19.37 -0.30 3.00
N ARG A 121 -18.49 0.30 3.80
CA ARG A 121 -17.87 -0.30 5.00
C ARG A 121 -17.58 0.82 6.01
N ASP A 122 -18.20 0.76 7.18
CA ASP A 122 -18.01 1.72 8.29
C ASP A 122 -16.65 1.54 9.03
N PHE A 123 -15.63 1.04 8.32
CA PHE A 123 -14.36 0.61 8.87
C PHE A 123 -13.21 1.08 7.99
N SER A 124 -12.22 1.73 8.60
CA SER A 124 -10.91 1.86 7.96
C SER A 124 -10.18 0.53 8.12
N SER A 125 -9.94 -0.14 7.00
CA SER A 125 -9.21 -1.40 6.95
C SER A 125 -7.87 -1.22 6.27
N VAL A 126 -6.81 -1.74 6.88
CA VAL A 126 -5.57 -2.04 6.15
C VAL A 126 -5.67 -3.50 5.71
N MET A 127 -5.56 -3.74 4.40
CA MET A 127 -5.51 -5.09 3.86
C MET A 127 -4.06 -5.55 3.89
N SER A 128 -3.78 -6.63 4.61
CA SER A 128 -2.48 -7.31 4.54
C SER A 128 -2.68 -8.69 3.94
N LEU A 129 -1.80 -9.05 3.00
CA LEU A 129 -1.66 -10.40 2.48
C LEU A 129 -0.53 -11.07 3.25
N GLU A 130 -0.86 -12.05 4.06
CA GLU A 130 0.10 -12.79 4.88
C GLU A 130 0.13 -14.25 4.43
N ALA A 131 1.29 -14.71 3.97
CA ALA A 131 1.50 -16.13 3.66
C ALA A 131 1.77 -16.90 4.96
N GLN A 132 1.23 -18.13 5.07
CA GLN A 132 1.48 -18.98 6.24
C GLN A 132 2.86 -19.65 6.18
N ARG A 133 3.35 -19.91 4.97
CA ARG A 133 4.67 -20.47 4.72
C ARG A 133 5.16 -20.07 3.33
N TYR A 134 6.45 -20.19 3.12
CA TYR A 134 7.12 -19.89 1.87
C TYR A 134 7.78 -21.15 1.33
N GLU A 135 7.44 -21.50 0.10
CA GLU A 135 7.94 -22.67 -0.59
C GLU A 135 8.92 -22.24 -1.68
N VAL A 136 10.09 -22.85 -1.71
CA VAL A 136 11.05 -22.66 -2.80
C VAL A 136 10.84 -23.78 -3.80
N HIS A 137 10.51 -23.41 -5.03
CA HIS A 137 10.23 -24.29 -6.15
C HIS A 137 11.33 -24.15 -7.19
N VAL A 138 11.73 -25.24 -7.82
CA VAL A 138 12.72 -25.23 -8.91
C VAL A 138 12.14 -25.97 -10.11
N ASP A 139 12.50 -25.55 -11.32
CA ASP A 139 12.13 -26.27 -12.54
C ASP A 139 12.57 -27.73 -12.48
N ARG A 140 11.68 -28.63 -12.90
CA ARG A 140 11.84 -30.08 -12.75
C ARG A 140 13.15 -30.62 -13.34
N GLU A 141 13.63 -30.04 -14.43
CA GLU A 141 14.88 -30.40 -15.10
C GLU A 141 16.12 -30.23 -14.20
N ARG A 142 16.08 -29.26 -13.27
CA ARG A 142 17.19 -28.92 -12.36
C ARG A 142 16.94 -29.33 -10.91
N ALA A 143 15.83 -30.01 -10.63
CA ALA A 143 15.45 -30.40 -9.27
C ALA A 143 16.49 -31.31 -8.59
N ALA A 144 17.07 -32.25 -9.33
CA ALA A 144 18.11 -33.15 -8.80
C ALA A 144 19.40 -32.40 -8.44
N GLU A 145 19.75 -31.38 -9.24
CA GLU A 145 20.90 -30.52 -8.98
C GLU A 145 20.65 -29.62 -7.77
N ALA A 146 19.46 -29.02 -7.69
CA ALA A 146 19.06 -28.13 -6.61
C ALA A 146 18.96 -28.82 -5.24
N ALA A 147 18.67 -30.13 -5.21
CA ALA A 147 18.55 -30.90 -3.97
C ALA A 147 19.81 -30.85 -3.08
N ARG A 148 20.99 -30.57 -3.65
CA ARG A 148 22.25 -30.44 -2.90
C ARG A 148 22.30 -29.26 -1.92
N TYR A 149 21.42 -28.26 -2.11
CA TYR A 149 21.42 -27.04 -1.29
C TYR A 149 20.54 -27.12 -0.04
N VAL A 150 19.71 -28.19 0.07
CA VAL A 150 18.73 -28.38 1.14
C VAL A 150 19.26 -29.30 2.27
N LEU A 151 20.26 -30.13 1.96
CA LEU A 151 21.00 -30.95 2.93
C LEU A 151 21.98 -30.10 3.76
#